data_AF-A0A9C9U1E2-F1
#
_entry.id   AF-A0A9C9U1E2-F1
#
_cell.length_a   1.000
_cell.length_b   1.000
_cell.length_c   1.000
_cell.angle_alpha   90.00
_cell.angle_beta   90.00
_cell.angle_gamma   90.00
#
_symmetry.space_group_name_H-M   'P 1'
#
loop_
_entity.id
_entity.type
_entity.pdbx_description
1 polymer ?
#
loop_
_entity_poly.entity_id
_entity_poly.type
_entity_poly.pdbx_seq_one_letter_code
_entity_poly.pdbx_strand_id
1 'polypeptide(L)'
;MKPQKLFYLFYQFPRSSDSNVSELNHLILKPYYLKYDKNDERFIMAAYSKPPDFECHACAPTFSFIEFKKLAEEGWILGRKHLGILTTGAWGEPPESIKVHILGNDTWGVFIEDSYTQMGQFTSMTSIYVDLAGAYHEVFSEVTYEDNSASGIEEGEPDYSSLKSDISIRPVPGAPFFDLVVTTNGIRGTQQISEEKIFKFDGQRYSSSDIN
;
A
#
# COMPACT_ATOMS: atom_id res chain seq x y z
N MET A 1 -56.43 -8.91 20.58
CA MET A 1 -55.00 -9.23 20.32
C MET A 1 -54.16 -8.11 20.91
N LYS A 2 -53.25 -8.43 21.85
CA LYS A 2 -52.31 -7.48 22.47
C LYS A 2 -50.98 -7.54 21.72
N PRO A 3 -50.25 -6.44 21.51
CA PRO A 3 -48.94 -6.49 20.86
C PRO A 3 -47.88 -7.03 21.82
N GLN A 4 -47.08 -7.98 21.34
CA GLN A 4 -45.89 -8.51 22.02
C GLN A 4 -44.79 -7.45 22.00
N LYS A 5 -44.19 -7.19 23.17
CA LYS A 5 -42.98 -6.38 23.31
C LYS A 5 -41.77 -7.21 22.91
N LEU A 6 -41.01 -6.73 21.93
CA LEU A 6 -39.67 -7.23 21.60
C LEU A 6 -38.72 -6.90 22.75
N PHE A 7 -38.12 -7.91 23.36
CA PHE A 7 -37.01 -7.76 24.31
C PHE A 7 -35.70 -7.66 23.52
N TYR A 8 -35.01 -6.52 23.62
CA TYR A 8 -33.61 -6.42 23.22
C TYR A 8 -32.73 -6.97 24.35
N LEU A 9 -32.08 -8.12 24.12
CA LEU A 9 -30.98 -8.57 24.97
C LEU A 9 -29.75 -7.72 24.61
N PHE A 10 -29.39 -6.80 25.50
CA PHE A 10 -28.05 -6.20 25.51
C PHE A 10 -27.08 -7.22 26.11
N TYR A 11 -26.23 -7.83 25.28
CA TYR A 11 -25.03 -8.49 25.77
C TYR A 11 -24.05 -7.41 26.25
N GLN A 12 -24.02 -7.16 27.56
CA GLN A 12 -22.91 -6.45 28.19
C GLN A 12 -21.74 -7.44 28.31
N PHE A 13 -20.70 -7.24 27.50
CA PHE A 13 -19.41 -7.86 27.76
C PHE A 13 -18.83 -7.29 29.06
N PRO A 14 -18.24 -8.13 29.93
CA PRO A 14 -17.60 -7.64 31.15
C PRO A 14 -16.42 -6.73 30.79
N ARG A 15 -16.46 -5.48 31.28
CA ARG A 15 -15.29 -4.58 31.30
C ARG A 15 -14.27 -5.18 32.28
N SER A 16 -13.19 -5.75 31.76
CA SER A 16 -11.99 -6.00 32.56
C SER A 16 -11.32 -4.66 32.87
N SER A 17 -11.22 -4.35 34.15
CA SER A 17 -10.60 -3.15 34.71
C SER A 17 -9.08 -3.31 34.83
N ASP A 18 -8.39 -3.50 33.71
CA ASP A 18 -6.92 -3.42 33.65
C ASP A 18 -6.50 -2.27 32.74
N SER A 19 -5.62 -1.45 33.29
CA SER A 19 -5.15 -0.15 32.83
C SER A 19 -4.52 -0.13 31.43
N ASN A 20 -4.85 0.92 30.66
CA ASN A 20 -4.16 1.43 29.48
C ASN A 20 -4.21 0.59 28.19
N VAL A 21 -5.41 0.17 27.76
CA VAL A 21 -5.66 0.17 26.31
C VAL A 21 -5.87 1.63 25.93
N SER A 22 -4.85 2.29 25.38
CA SER A 22 -5.03 3.63 24.82
C SER A 22 -6.21 3.58 23.85
N GLU A 23 -7.25 4.37 24.09
CA GLU A 23 -8.43 4.42 23.24
C GLU A 23 -7.99 4.81 21.84
N LEU A 24 -7.99 3.87 20.89
CA LEU A 24 -7.52 4.13 19.53
C LEU A 24 -8.61 4.87 18.75
N ASN A 25 -8.21 5.92 18.04
CA ASN A 25 -9.04 6.53 17.01
C ASN A 25 -8.95 5.67 15.74
N HIS A 26 -10.09 5.17 15.27
CA HIS A 26 -10.20 4.39 14.05
C HIS A 26 -10.84 5.24 12.95
N LEU A 27 -10.12 5.47 11.86
CA LEU A 27 -10.55 6.33 10.76
C LEU A 27 -10.55 5.57 9.44
N ILE A 28 -11.55 5.84 8.59
CA ILE A 28 -11.57 5.35 7.21
C ILE A 28 -10.76 6.33 6.37
N LEU A 29 -9.77 5.82 5.63
CA LEU A 29 -8.99 6.65 4.71
C LEU A 29 -9.79 6.90 3.42
N LYS A 30 -10.00 5.84 2.64
CA LYS A 30 -10.82 5.85 1.42
C LYS A 30 -11.11 4.42 0.94
N PRO A 31 -12.21 4.22 0.19
CA PRO A 31 -12.45 2.98 -0.54
C PRO A 31 -11.69 2.94 -1.88
N TYR A 32 -11.32 1.73 -2.31
CA TYR A 32 -10.75 1.46 -3.64
C TYR A 32 -11.61 0.43 -4.35
N TYR A 33 -12.11 0.77 -5.54
CA TYR A 33 -12.90 -0.14 -6.35
C TYR A 33 -12.01 -0.86 -7.35
N LEU A 34 -11.96 -2.19 -7.26
CA LEU A 34 -11.19 -3.06 -8.14
C LEU A 34 -12.15 -3.85 -9.01
N LYS A 35 -11.98 -3.74 -10.33
CA LYS A 35 -12.77 -4.48 -11.31
C LYS A 35 -11.88 -5.52 -11.98
N TYR A 36 -12.00 -6.78 -11.58
CA TYR A 36 -11.22 -7.88 -12.14
C TYR A 36 -11.79 -8.29 -13.50
N ASP A 37 -13.11 -8.45 -13.58
CA ASP A 37 -13.82 -8.66 -14.85
C ASP A 37 -15.24 -8.05 -14.82
N LYS A 38 -16.15 -8.51 -15.68
CA LYS A 38 -17.54 -8.01 -15.73
C LYS A 38 -18.38 -8.43 -14.51
N ASN A 39 -18.02 -9.52 -13.84
CA ASN A 39 -18.78 -10.17 -12.78
C ASN A 39 -18.03 -10.20 -11.43
N ASP A 40 -16.71 -9.97 -11.43
CA ASP A 40 -15.90 -9.84 -10.21
C ASP A 40 -15.53 -8.37 -9.96
N GLU A 41 -16.35 -7.74 -9.14
CA GLU A 41 -16.11 -6.42 -8.56
C GLU A 41 -15.77 -6.57 -7.08
N ARG A 42 -14.72 -5.86 -6.65
CA ARG A 42 -14.29 -5.80 -5.25
C ARG A 42 -14.18 -4.35 -4.82
N PHE A 43 -14.47 -4.09 -3.56
CA PHE A 43 -14.03 -2.85 -2.95
C PHE A 43 -13.16 -3.14 -1.74
N ILE A 44 -12.03 -2.43 -1.66
CA ILE A 44 -11.10 -2.50 -0.56
C ILE A 44 -11.28 -1.25 0.27
N MET A 45 -11.67 -1.39 1.53
CA MET A 45 -11.71 -0.30 2.48
C MET A 45 -10.37 -0.24 3.20
N ALA A 46 -9.61 0.84 2.97
CA ALA A 46 -8.44 1.15 3.80
C ALA A 46 -8.88 1.98 5.00
N ALA A 47 -8.49 1.53 6.17
CA ALA A 47 -8.68 2.23 7.44
C ALA A 47 -7.35 2.29 8.17
N TYR A 48 -7.21 3.24 9.08
CA TYR A 48 -6.04 3.34 9.94
C TYR A 48 -6.47 3.63 11.38
N SER A 49 -5.59 3.26 12.30
CA SER A 49 -5.78 3.43 13.72
C SER A 49 -4.60 4.20 14.30
N LYS A 50 -4.88 5.15 15.18
CA LYS A 50 -3.85 5.89 15.91
C LYS A 50 -4.28 6.20 17.34
N PRO A 51 -3.35 6.28 18.30
CA PRO A 51 -3.63 6.84 19.62
C PRO A 51 -4.21 8.26 19.54
N PRO A 52 -4.84 8.75 20.63
CA PRO A 52 -5.11 10.17 20.79
C PRO A 52 -3.79 10.95 20.87
N ASP A 53 -3.80 12.20 20.41
CA ASP A 53 -2.64 13.11 20.45
C ASP A 53 -1.36 12.55 19.80
N PHE A 54 -1.52 11.82 18.69
CA PHE A 54 -0.43 11.08 18.02
C PHE A 54 0.46 11.94 17.10
N GLU A 55 0.69 13.20 17.48
CA GLU A 55 1.42 14.19 16.68
C GLU A 55 2.92 14.17 17.00
N CYS A 56 3.66 13.23 16.40
CA CYS A 56 5.11 13.23 16.47
C CYS A 56 5.73 12.88 15.11
N HIS A 57 6.95 13.38 14.84
CA HIS A 57 7.61 13.18 13.54
C HIS A 57 7.68 11.71 13.12
N ALA A 58 8.02 10.82 14.06
CA ALA A 58 8.14 9.38 13.82
C ALA A 58 6.85 8.59 14.09
N CYS A 59 5.73 9.27 14.39
CA CYS A 59 4.46 8.63 14.65
C CYS A 59 3.83 8.20 13.33
N ALA A 60 3.65 6.89 13.17
CA ALA A 60 3.06 6.28 11.98
C ALA A 60 1.81 5.50 12.40
N PRO A 61 0.63 5.76 11.81
CA PRO A 61 -0.57 5.01 12.14
C PRO A 61 -0.51 3.56 11.65
N THR A 62 -1.34 2.70 12.23
CA THR A 62 -1.44 1.29 11.82
C THR A 62 -2.66 1.06 10.93
N PHE A 63 -2.44 0.47 9.75
CA PHE A 63 -3.44 0.24 8.72
C PHE A 63 -4.14 -1.10 8.83
N SER A 64 -5.38 -1.07 8.38
CA SER A 64 -6.23 -2.23 8.18
C SER A 64 -6.86 -2.15 6.80
N PHE A 65 -6.99 -3.29 6.15
CA PHE A 65 -7.64 -3.40 4.85
C PHE A 65 -8.75 -4.44 4.90
N ILE A 66 -9.92 -4.08 4.41
CA ILE A 66 -11.10 -4.93 4.41
C ILE A 66 -11.60 -5.06 2.97
N GLU A 67 -11.57 -6.27 2.44
CA GLU A 67 -12.08 -6.60 1.12
C GLU A 67 -13.56 -6.97 1.23
N PHE A 68 -14.35 -6.42 0.31
CA PHE A 68 -15.72 -6.82 0.08
C PHE A 68 -15.86 -7.25 -1.38
N LYS A 69 -16.61 -8.32 -1.61
CA LYS A 69 -16.86 -8.89 -2.94
C LYS A 69 -18.34 -8.68 -3.30
N LYS A 70 -18.60 -8.32 -4.54
CA LYS A 70 -19.98 -8.17 -5.03
C LYS A 70 -20.53 -9.53 -5.45
N LEU A 71 -21.61 -9.96 -4.83
CA LEU A 71 -22.44 -11.07 -5.31
C LEU A 71 -23.63 -10.49 -6.09
N ALA A 72 -23.90 -11.07 -7.26
CA ALA A 72 -24.88 -10.54 -8.21
C ALA A 72 -26.27 -10.29 -7.59
N GLU A 73 -26.69 -11.12 -6.64
CA GLU A 73 -28.03 -11.05 -6.03
C GLU A 73 -28.03 -10.57 -4.57
N GLU A 74 -26.90 -10.67 -3.87
CA GLU A 74 -26.80 -10.40 -2.42
C GLU A 74 -26.12 -9.07 -2.09
N GLY A 75 -25.65 -8.33 -3.11
CA GLY A 75 -24.91 -7.09 -2.92
C GLY A 75 -23.48 -7.34 -2.45
N TRP A 76 -22.96 -6.50 -1.57
CA TRP A 76 -21.58 -6.62 -1.09
C TRP A 76 -21.49 -7.53 0.12
N ILE A 77 -20.69 -8.58 0.02
CA ILE A 77 -20.34 -9.46 1.14
C ILE A 77 -18.93 -9.20 1.61
N LEU A 78 -18.67 -9.42 2.90
CA LEU A 78 -17.33 -9.38 3.45
C LEU A 78 -16.49 -10.53 2.86
N GLY A 79 -15.37 -10.20 2.24
CA GLY A 79 -14.38 -11.15 1.74
C GLY A 79 -13.30 -11.41 2.79
N ARG A 80 -12.17 -10.72 2.65
CA ARG A 80 -11.02 -10.79 3.57
C ARG A 80 -10.96 -9.58 4.50
N LYS A 81 -10.39 -9.76 5.68
CA LYS A 81 -10.06 -8.66 6.61
C LYS A 81 -8.63 -8.83 7.12
N HIS A 82 -7.88 -7.74 7.06
CA HIS A 82 -6.53 -7.67 7.57
C HIS A 82 -6.47 -6.47 8.49
N LEU A 83 -6.39 -6.72 9.80
CA LEU A 83 -6.46 -5.67 10.82
C LEU A 83 -5.07 -5.44 11.40
N GLY A 84 -4.64 -4.19 11.43
CA GLY A 84 -3.39 -3.79 12.09
C GLY A 84 -2.12 -4.35 11.43
N ILE A 85 -2.06 -4.40 10.10
CA ILE A 85 -1.05 -5.18 9.36
C ILE A 85 0.14 -4.39 8.85
N LEU A 86 0.06 -3.06 8.85
CA LEU A 86 1.10 -2.20 8.30
C LEU A 86 1.18 -0.91 9.11
N THR A 87 2.38 -0.47 9.46
CA THR A 87 2.60 0.80 10.17
C THR A 87 3.48 1.67 9.30
N THR A 88 2.94 2.79 8.80
CA THR A 88 3.61 3.69 7.86
C THR A 88 2.97 5.07 7.91
N GLY A 89 3.64 6.08 7.36
CA GLY A 89 3.29 7.49 7.47
C GLY A 89 4.18 8.24 8.44
N ALA A 90 3.82 9.49 8.68
CA ALA A 90 4.58 10.41 9.52
C ALA A 90 3.63 11.41 10.17
N TRP A 91 4.10 12.08 11.22
CA TRP A 91 3.31 13.11 11.91
C TRP A 91 1.95 12.62 12.43
N GLY A 92 1.83 11.32 12.70
CA GLY A 92 0.59 10.69 13.13
C GLY A 92 -0.45 10.52 12.04
N GLU A 93 -0.09 10.72 10.77
CA GLU A 93 -1.00 10.67 9.63
C GLU A 93 -0.58 9.63 8.59
N PRO A 94 -1.55 9.09 7.84
CA PRO A 94 -1.28 8.15 6.75
C PRO A 94 -0.52 8.85 5.60
N PRO A 95 0.35 8.15 4.85
CA PRO A 95 0.92 8.71 3.64
C PRO A 95 -0.18 8.91 2.58
N GLU A 96 -0.15 10.04 1.87
CA GLU A 96 -1.15 10.37 0.85
C GLU A 96 -1.05 9.45 -0.39
N SER A 97 0.13 8.84 -0.57
CA SER A 97 0.50 8.02 -1.71
C SER A 97 -0.21 6.66 -1.78
N ILE A 98 -0.94 6.24 -0.75
CA ILE A 98 -1.53 4.90 -0.71
C ILE A 98 -2.45 4.69 -1.91
N LYS A 99 -2.15 3.63 -2.65
CA LYS A 99 -2.93 3.11 -3.76
C LYS A 99 -3.12 1.60 -3.60
N VAL A 100 -4.20 1.10 -4.19
CA VAL A 100 -4.48 -0.33 -4.23
C VAL A 100 -4.67 -0.73 -5.69
N HIS A 101 -3.92 -1.75 -6.12
CA HIS A 101 -3.94 -2.21 -7.50
C HIS A 101 -4.14 -3.72 -7.59
N ILE A 102 -4.75 -4.16 -8.69
CA ILE A 102 -4.84 -5.57 -9.04
C ILE A 102 -3.45 -6.05 -9.45
N LEU A 103 -2.95 -7.08 -8.80
CA LEU A 103 -1.65 -7.68 -9.02
C LEU A 103 -1.73 -9.11 -9.54
N GLY A 104 -2.92 -9.66 -9.76
CA GLY A 104 -3.13 -11.00 -10.30
C GLY A 104 -4.61 -11.26 -10.53
N ASN A 105 -4.99 -12.48 -10.91
CA ASN A 105 -6.40 -12.80 -11.19
C ASN A 105 -7.29 -12.82 -9.94
N ASP A 106 -6.71 -12.99 -8.74
CA ASP A 106 -7.43 -12.94 -7.44
C ASP A 106 -6.61 -12.18 -6.38
N THR A 107 -5.58 -11.47 -6.83
CA THR A 107 -4.55 -10.85 -6.00
C THR A 107 -4.57 -9.35 -6.21
N TRP A 108 -4.54 -8.60 -5.11
CA TRP A 108 -4.33 -7.16 -5.11
C TRP A 108 -3.22 -6.83 -4.12
N GLY A 109 -2.61 -5.66 -4.28
CA GLY A 109 -1.58 -5.16 -3.37
C GLY A 109 -1.74 -3.68 -3.08
N VAL A 110 -1.08 -3.27 -2.01
CA VAL A 110 -1.03 -1.89 -1.53
C VAL A 110 0.30 -1.29 -1.94
N PHE A 111 0.25 -0.18 -2.66
CA PHE A 111 1.40 0.60 -3.11
C PHE A 111 1.54 1.81 -2.22
N ILE A 112 2.74 2.04 -1.70
CA ILE A 112 3.05 3.16 -0.81
C ILE A 112 4.36 3.78 -1.29
N GLU A 113 4.37 5.09 -1.43
CA GLU A 113 5.56 5.87 -1.79
C GLU A 113 5.97 6.67 -0.56
N ASP A 114 7.14 6.35 -0.03
CA ASP A 114 7.76 7.09 1.07
C ASP A 114 8.85 7.98 0.48
N SER A 115 8.84 9.26 0.86
CA SER A 115 9.82 10.24 0.39
C SER A 115 10.70 10.70 1.54
N TYR A 116 11.99 10.83 1.25
CA TYR A 116 13.02 11.30 2.16
C TYR A 116 13.74 12.49 1.55
N THR A 117 14.12 13.43 2.41
CA THR A 117 14.93 14.58 2.01
C THR A 117 16.02 14.81 3.03
N GLN A 118 17.27 14.90 2.55
CA GLN A 118 18.42 15.20 3.39
C GLN A 118 19.48 15.95 2.60
N MET A 119 19.93 17.09 3.12
CA MET A 119 21.05 17.86 2.58
C MET A 119 20.94 18.17 1.06
N GLY A 120 19.72 18.46 0.58
CA GLY A 120 19.48 18.75 -0.84
C GLY A 120 19.37 17.52 -1.74
N GLN A 121 19.37 16.32 -1.16
CA GLN A 121 19.03 15.06 -1.82
C GLN A 121 17.57 14.72 -1.54
N PHE A 122 16.84 14.35 -2.58
CA PHE A 122 15.47 13.90 -2.54
C PHE A 122 15.43 12.47 -3.05
N THR A 123 14.79 11.58 -2.32
CA THR A 123 14.63 10.18 -2.71
C THR A 123 13.22 9.74 -2.38
N SER A 124 12.54 9.10 -3.33
CA SER A 124 11.27 8.42 -3.07
C SER A 124 11.43 6.94 -3.34
N MET A 125 10.85 6.12 -2.47
CA MET A 125 10.86 4.67 -2.58
C MET A 125 9.41 4.19 -2.62
N THR A 126 9.08 3.36 -3.61
CA THR A 126 7.77 2.72 -3.68
C THR A 126 7.87 1.27 -3.22
N SER A 127 7.12 0.95 -2.16
CA SER A 127 6.96 -0.41 -1.66
C SER A 127 5.58 -0.97 -2.00
N ILE A 128 5.52 -2.26 -2.31
CA ILE A 128 4.28 -3.00 -2.59
C ILE A 128 4.11 -4.09 -1.54
N TYR A 129 2.93 -4.11 -0.92
CA TYR A 129 2.56 -5.07 0.09
C TYR A 129 1.40 -5.96 -0.38
N VAL A 130 1.51 -7.27 -0.14
CA VAL A 130 0.50 -8.26 -0.54
C VAL A 130 0.24 -9.26 0.57
N ASP A 131 -1.01 -9.74 0.66
CA ASP A 131 -1.38 -10.90 1.46
C ASP A 131 -0.80 -12.20 0.88
N LEU A 132 0.20 -12.76 1.55
CA LEU A 132 0.72 -14.09 1.27
C LEU A 132 0.32 -15.01 2.44
N ALA A 133 -0.60 -15.93 2.16
CA ALA A 133 -1.07 -16.93 3.13
C ALA A 133 -1.61 -16.36 4.46
N GLY A 134 -2.27 -15.19 4.42
CA GLY A 134 -2.92 -14.57 5.58
C GLY A 134 -2.09 -13.49 6.27
N ALA A 135 -0.85 -13.26 5.83
CA ALA A 135 0.04 -12.23 6.35
C ALA A 135 0.44 -11.25 5.24
N TYR A 136 0.54 -9.96 5.58
CA TYR A 136 1.02 -8.96 4.63
C TYR A 136 2.53 -8.91 4.63
N HIS A 137 3.11 -9.02 3.44
CA HIS A 137 4.54 -8.95 3.22
C HIS A 137 4.85 -7.82 2.25
N GLU A 138 5.93 -7.09 2.51
CA GLU A 138 6.56 -6.29 1.46
C GLU A 138 7.15 -7.25 0.44
N VAL A 139 6.63 -7.21 -0.79
CA VAL A 139 7.02 -8.10 -1.88
C VAL A 139 7.84 -7.37 -2.95
N PHE A 140 7.94 -6.05 -2.90
CA PHE A 140 8.70 -5.22 -3.82
C PHE A 140 9.03 -3.89 -3.13
N SER A 141 10.23 -3.39 -3.37
CA SER A 141 10.63 -2.05 -2.96
C SER A 141 11.71 -1.55 -3.93
N GLU A 142 11.50 -0.39 -4.54
CA GLU A 142 12.43 0.24 -5.47
C GLU A 142 12.44 1.76 -5.27
N VAL A 143 13.59 2.38 -5.50
CA VAL A 143 13.69 3.84 -5.58
C VAL A 143 12.99 4.30 -6.85
N THR A 144 11.93 5.11 -6.72
CA THR A 144 11.13 5.64 -7.82
C THR A 144 11.41 7.10 -8.14
N TYR A 145 12.16 7.79 -7.28
CA TYR A 145 12.64 9.14 -7.56
C TYR A 145 13.96 9.37 -6.84
N GLU A 146 14.91 10.01 -7.52
CA GLU A 146 16.17 10.46 -6.94
C GLU A 146 16.54 11.79 -7.59
N ASP A 147 16.83 12.81 -6.79
CA ASP A 147 17.25 14.12 -7.27
C ASP A 147 18.21 14.75 -6.27
N ASN A 148 19.41 15.11 -6.73
CA ASN A 148 20.42 15.77 -5.91
C ASN A 148 20.83 17.15 -6.43
N SER A 149 20.03 17.75 -7.32
CA SER A 149 20.29 19.09 -7.89
C SER A 149 20.39 20.20 -6.84
N ALA A 150 19.76 20.02 -5.67
CA ALA A 150 19.83 20.97 -4.57
C ALA A 150 20.98 20.70 -3.58
N SER A 151 21.80 19.67 -3.82
CA SER A 151 22.93 19.30 -2.94
C SER A 151 24.24 20.02 -3.26
N GLY A 152 24.23 20.93 -4.26
CA GLY A 152 25.41 21.64 -4.73
C GLY A 152 26.22 20.87 -5.78
N ILE A 153 25.70 19.74 -6.27
CA ILE A 153 26.22 18.99 -7.41
C ILE A 153 25.55 19.52 -8.67
N GLU A 154 26.34 19.93 -9.66
CA GLU A 154 25.83 20.48 -10.92
C GLU A 154 25.54 19.40 -11.96
N GLU A 155 24.58 19.65 -12.85
CA GLU A 155 24.30 18.75 -13.97
C GLU A 155 25.56 18.55 -14.84
N GLY A 156 25.90 17.30 -15.12
CA GLY A 156 27.12 16.93 -15.84
C GLY A 156 28.32 16.61 -14.93
N GLU A 157 28.20 16.76 -13.61
CA GLU A 157 29.16 16.18 -12.68
C GLU A 157 28.94 14.67 -12.52
N PRO A 158 29.99 13.86 -12.25
CA PRO A 158 29.87 12.40 -12.15
C PRO A 158 28.85 11.91 -11.12
N ASP A 159 28.65 12.68 -10.05
CA ASP A 159 27.77 12.32 -8.93
C ASP A 159 26.36 12.91 -9.07
N TYR A 160 26.05 13.66 -10.14
CA TYR A 160 24.72 14.21 -10.37
C TYR A 160 23.70 13.11 -10.63
N SER A 161 22.50 13.23 -10.05
CA SER A 161 21.40 12.33 -10.32
C SER A 161 20.08 13.07 -10.29
N SER A 162 19.27 12.82 -11.32
CA SER A 162 17.89 13.26 -11.42
C SER A 162 17.14 12.18 -12.19
N LEU A 163 16.66 11.17 -11.47
CA LEU A 163 16.01 9.97 -12.00
C LEU A 163 14.58 9.87 -11.50
N LYS A 164 13.70 9.40 -12.38
CA LYS A 164 12.32 9.08 -12.05
C LYS A 164 11.94 7.73 -12.66
N SER A 165 11.29 6.91 -11.87
CA SER A 165 10.77 5.61 -12.30
C SER A 165 9.26 5.55 -12.17
N ASP A 166 8.62 5.02 -13.20
CA ASP A 166 7.20 4.70 -13.21
C ASP A 166 7.02 3.19 -13.10
N ILE A 167 6.17 2.74 -12.19
CA ILE A 167 5.81 1.33 -12.02
C ILE A 167 4.47 1.09 -12.71
N SER A 168 4.47 0.21 -13.70
CA SER A 168 3.26 -0.26 -14.37
C SER A 168 3.06 -1.76 -14.15
N ILE A 169 1.81 -2.19 -14.19
CA ILE A 169 1.43 -3.59 -13.99
C ILE A 169 1.11 -4.18 -15.36
N ARG A 170 1.79 -5.26 -15.73
CA ARG A 170 1.58 -5.98 -16.99
C ARG A 170 0.88 -7.30 -16.72
N PRO A 171 -0.42 -7.43 -17.04
CA PRO A 171 -1.16 -8.68 -16.85
C PRO A 171 -0.52 -9.85 -17.59
N VAL A 172 -0.40 -10.98 -16.89
CA VAL A 172 0.10 -12.24 -17.46
C VAL A 172 -1.02 -13.29 -17.34
N PRO A 173 -1.59 -13.76 -18.45
CA PRO A 173 -2.69 -14.72 -18.42
C PRO A 173 -2.35 -15.98 -17.64
N GLY A 174 -3.24 -16.37 -16.72
CA GLY A 174 -3.08 -17.57 -15.88
C GLY A 174 -2.04 -17.45 -14.76
N ALA A 175 -1.30 -16.35 -14.65
CA ALA A 175 -0.34 -16.17 -13.57
C ALA A 175 -1.06 -15.73 -12.27
N PRO A 176 -0.61 -16.24 -11.10
CA PRO A 176 -1.14 -15.80 -9.80
C PRO A 176 -0.76 -14.35 -9.47
N PHE A 177 0.34 -13.88 -10.07
CA PHE A 177 0.84 -12.51 -9.99
C PHE A 177 1.19 -12.03 -11.39
N PHE A 178 0.86 -10.78 -11.68
CA PHE A 178 1.23 -10.05 -12.88
C PHE A 178 2.65 -9.51 -12.76
N ASP A 179 3.29 -9.26 -13.89
CA ASP A 179 4.62 -8.66 -13.93
C ASP A 179 4.53 -7.18 -13.54
N LEU A 180 5.57 -6.67 -12.88
CA LEU A 180 5.78 -5.24 -12.72
C LEU A 180 6.80 -4.79 -13.77
N VAL A 181 6.51 -3.69 -14.44
CA VAL A 181 7.42 -3.06 -15.39
C VAL A 181 7.80 -1.71 -14.83
N VAL A 182 9.09 -1.55 -14.53
CA VAL A 182 9.67 -0.32 -14.01
C VAL A 182 10.40 0.37 -15.15
N THR A 183 9.94 1.55 -15.52
CA THR A 183 10.59 2.37 -16.53
C THR A 183 11.27 3.54 -15.84
N THR A 184 12.60 3.63 -15.93
CA THR A 184 13.39 4.69 -15.32
C THR A 184 13.91 5.64 -16.38
N ASN A 185 13.71 6.94 -16.20
CA ASN A 185 14.23 7.97 -17.08
C ASN A 185 14.90 9.08 -16.27
N GLY A 186 15.93 9.70 -16.84
CA GLY A 186 16.56 10.87 -16.25
C GLY A 186 18.05 10.94 -16.54
N ILE A 187 18.80 11.54 -15.62
CA ILE A 187 20.25 11.75 -15.76
C ILE A 187 20.96 11.07 -14.59
N ARG A 188 22.03 10.35 -14.89
CA ARG A 188 23.00 9.84 -13.91
C ARG A 188 24.41 10.20 -14.37
N GLY A 189 25.10 10.99 -13.57
CA GLY A 189 26.36 11.62 -13.92
C GLY A 189 26.22 12.45 -15.20
N THR A 190 26.99 12.08 -16.23
CA THR A 190 26.96 12.71 -17.56
C THR A 190 26.05 11.99 -18.55
N GLN A 191 25.31 10.95 -18.13
CA GLN A 191 24.56 10.07 -19.03
C GLN A 191 23.06 10.27 -18.90
N GLN A 192 22.39 10.34 -20.05
CA GLN A 192 20.94 10.19 -20.11
C GLN A 192 20.60 8.70 -19.94
N ILE A 193 19.75 8.42 -18.96
CA ILE A 193 19.23 7.09 -18.66
C ILE A 193 17.80 6.97 -19.21
N SER A 194 17.55 5.84 -19.87
CA SER A 194 16.22 5.36 -20.21
C SER A 194 16.27 3.84 -20.18
N GLU A 195 15.73 3.25 -19.12
CA GLU A 195 15.82 1.83 -18.84
C GLU A 195 14.42 1.27 -18.55
N GLU A 196 14.19 0.03 -18.96
CA GLU A 196 13.00 -0.73 -18.61
C GLU A 196 13.42 -2.05 -17.98
N LYS A 197 12.88 -2.34 -16.79
CA LYS A 197 13.10 -3.60 -16.07
C LYS A 197 11.78 -4.28 -15.81
N ILE A 198 11.75 -5.59 -16.05
CA ILE A 198 10.60 -6.44 -15.78
C ILE A 198 10.90 -7.23 -14.52
N PHE A 199 10.03 -7.10 -13.53
CA PHE A 199 10.09 -7.86 -12.30
C PHE A 199 9.01 -8.93 -12.30
N LYS A 200 9.41 -10.15 -11.94
CA LYS A 200 8.52 -11.30 -11.84
C LYS A 200 8.45 -11.76 -10.39
N PHE A 201 7.26 -12.17 -9.97
CA PHE A 201 7.06 -12.71 -8.63
C PHE A 201 7.57 -14.16 -8.56
N ASP A 202 8.47 -14.44 -7.61
CA ASP A 202 9.10 -15.76 -7.45
C ASP A 202 8.40 -16.68 -6.42
N GLY A 203 7.30 -16.21 -5.85
CA GLY A 203 6.60 -16.87 -4.74
C GLY A 203 6.76 -16.17 -3.39
N GLN A 204 7.75 -15.28 -3.27
CA GLN A 204 7.98 -14.48 -2.06
C GLN A 204 8.10 -12.99 -2.37
N ARG A 205 8.78 -12.63 -3.46
CA ARG A 205 9.03 -11.24 -3.86
C ARG A 205 9.10 -11.08 -5.37
N TYR A 206 8.99 -9.85 -5.82
CA TYR A 206 9.32 -9.43 -7.16
C TYR A 206 10.83 -9.32 -7.31
N SER A 207 11.37 -9.90 -8.38
CA SER A 207 12.79 -9.80 -8.73
C SER A 207 12.95 -9.57 -10.23
N SER A 208 13.89 -8.72 -10.62
CA SER A 208 14.31 -8.62 -12.00
C SER A 208 15.31 -9.74 -12.28
N SER A 209 15.00 -10.62 -13.21
CA SER A 209 16.01 -11.49 -13.78
C SER A 209 16.82 -10.65 -14.76
N ASP A 210 17.91 -10.04 -14.30
CA ASP A 210 18.95 -9.61 -15.22
C ASP A 210 19.49 -10.90 -15.88
N ILE A 211 19.07 -11.16 -17.13
CA ILE A 211 19.82 -12.07 -17.99
C ILE A 211 21.12 -11.32 -18.25
N ASN A 212 22.16 -11.67 -17.49
CA ASN A 212 23.56 -11.39 -17.86
C ASN A 212 23.84 -11.89 -19.28
#